data_AF-A0A8H4YMA6-F1
#
_entry.id   AF-A0A8H4YMA6-F1
#
_cell.length_a   1.000
_cell.length_b   1.000
_cell.length_c   1.000
_cell.angle_alpha   90.00
_cell.angle_beta   90.00
_cell.angle_gamma   90.00
#
_symmetry.space_group_name_H-M   'P 1'
#
loop_
_entity.id
_entity.type
_entity.pdbx_description
1 polymer ?
#
loop_
_entity_poly.entity_id
_entity_poly.type
_entity_poly.pdbx_seq_one_letter_code
_entity_poly.pdbx_strand_id
1 'polypeptide(L)'
;MHFSRSKLRNTPIIRHGDVEKHPESALRWLGIWLDSRLSFRVHVEKWAAKAHAVAYHLRGLANTIQGPLPSAVRSAVLAFVEPVLLHGSEAWYPGTTRPRWSLTPVHESYTAHLENDAHHHPPPRERDTAS
;
A
#
# COMPACT_ATOMS: atom_id res chain seq x y z
N MET A 1 -0.55 10.71 14.16
CA MET A 1 0.73 10.04 13.87
C MET A 1 0.99 10.13 12.37
N HIS A 2 2.08 10.76 11.94
CA HIS A 2 2.43 10.88 10.51
C HIS A 2 3.41 9.78 10.13
N PHE A 3 3.00 8.84 9.27
CA PHE A 3 3.88 7.81 8.74
C PHE A 3 4.55 8.34 7.46
N SER A 4 5.85 8.61 7.54
CA SER A 4 6.64 8.99 6.35
C SER A 4 6.84 7.77 5.47
N ARG A 5 6.47 7.86 4.18
CA ARG A 5 6.75 6.84 3.15
C ARG A 5 8.21 6.84 2.68
N SER A 6 9.13 7.41 3.46
CA SER A 6 10.54 7.47 3.12
C SER A 6 11.14 6.06 2.98
N LYS A 7 11.94 5.85 1.93
CA LYS A 7 12.65 4.60 1.65
C LYS A 7 13.79 4.38 2.66
N LEU A 8 13.46 4.04 3.90
CA LEU A 8 14.44 3.48 4.85
C LEU A 8 14.77 2.06 4.40
N ARG A 9 15.74 1.96 3.48
CA ARG A 9 16.28 0.68 2.96
C ARG A 9 16.97 -0.13 4.05
N ASN A 10 17.53 0.55 5.04
CA ASN A 10 18.19 -0.06 6.20
C ASN A 10 17.46 0.41 7.45
N THR A 11 16.87 -0.53 8.18
CA THR A 11 16.25 -0.25 9.46
C THR A 11 17.33 -0.46 10.53
N PRO A 12 17.74 0.59 11.27
CA PRO A 12 18.88 0.49 12.17
C PRO A 12 18.58 -0.46 13.34
N ILE A 13 19.59 -1.20 13.78
CA ILE A 13 19.52 -2.03 14.99
C ILE A 13 19.37 -1.09 16.19
N ILE A 14 18.36 -1.32 17.02
CA ILE A 14 18.15 -0.56 18.26
C ILE A 14 18.77 -1.36 19.40
N ARG A 15 19.79 -0.80 20.05
CA ARG A 15 20.38 -1.38 21.28
C ARG A 15 19.63 -0.82 22.50
N HIS A 16 19.15 -1.71 23.36
CA HIS A 16 18.58 -1.34 24.66
C HIS A 16 19.35 -2.09 25.76
N GLY A 17 20.33 -1.43 26.36
CA GLY A 17 21.36 -2.10 27.16
C GLY A 17 22.20 -3.02 26.27
N ASP A 18 22.43 -4.26 26.72
CA ASP A 18 23.15 -5.29 25.96
C ASP A 18 22.28 -6.04 24.93
N VAL A 19 20.99 -5.72 24.82
CA VAL A 19 20.08 -6.41 23.89
C VAL A 19 19.98 -5.66 22.57
N GLU A 20 20.40 -6.31 21.49
CA GLU A 20 20.17 -5.86 20.11
C GLU A 20 18.77 -6.28 19.64
N LYS A 21 17.95 -5.29 19.26
CA LYS A 21 16.62 -5.53 18.68
C LYS A 21 16.66 -5.26 17.18
N HIS A 22 16.35 -6.30 16.42
CA HIS A 22 16.12 -6.20 14.99
C HIS A 22 14.65 -5.84 14.75
N PRO A 23 14.35 -4.87 13.89
CA PRO A 23 12.98 -4.55 13.53
C PRO A 23 12.38 -5.72 12.75
N GLU A 24 11.23 -6.21 13.23
CA GLU A 24 10.47 -7.23 12.53
C GLU A 24 9.93 -6.70 11.19
N SER A 25 9.76 -7.60 10.22
CA SER A 25 9.25 -7.23 8.89
C SER A 25 7.86 -6.60 8.90
N ALA A 26 7.05 -6.89 9.92
CA ALA A 26 5.75 -6.25 10.14
C ALA A 26 5.42 -6.17 11.64
N LEU A 27 5.01 -4.99 12.09
CA LEU A 27 4.54 -4.75 13.46
C LEU A 27 3.05 -5.09 13.56
N ARG A 28 2.64 -5.85 14.58
CA ARG A 28 1.21 -6.05 14.86
C ARG A 28 0.70 -5.00 15.84
N TRP A 29 -0.26 -4.19 15.41
CA TRP A 29 -0.92 -3.20 16.27
C TRP A 29 -2.44 -3.27 16.09
N LEU A 30 -3.18 -3.39 17.20
CA LEU A 30 -4.65 -3.52 17.22
C LEU A 30 -5.20 -4.67 16.34
N GLY A 31 -4.40 -5.74 16.13
CA GLY A 31 -4.79 -6.85 15.25
C GLY A 31 -4.46 -6.64 13.77
N ILE A 32 -3.91 -5.49 13.40
CA ILE A 32 -3.47 -5.16 12.04
C ILE A 32 -1.95 -5.32 11.93
N TRP A 33 -1.47 -5.93 10.84
CA TRP A 33 -0.04 -5.99 10.54
C TRP A 33 0.40 -4.81 9.68
N LEU A 34 1.32 -4.02 10.21
CA LEU A 34 1.91 -2.84 9.59
C LEU A 34 3.32 -3.18 9.12
N ASP A 35 3.51 -3.32 7.81
CA ASP A 35 4.86 -3.42 7.23
C ASP A 35 5.52 -2.05 7.12
N SER A 36 6.85 -2.03 6.99
CA SER A 36 7.65 -0.80 6.92
C SER A 36 7.23 0.18 5.81
N ARG A 37 6.59 -0.32 4.75
CA ARG A 37 6.12 0.49 3.62
C ARG A 37 4.62 0.81 3.68
N LEU A 38 3.92 0.37 4.73
CA LEU A 38 2.46 0.42 4.83
C LEU A 38 1.78 -0.10 3.55
N SER A 39 2.29 -1.21 3.02
CA SER A 39 1.70 -1.94 1.89
C SER A 39 0.60 -2.90 2.33
N PHE A 40 0.53 -3.21 3.61
CA PHE A 40 -0.39 -4.13 4.28
C PHE A 40 -0.42 -5.55 3.71
N ARG A 41 0.60 -5.94 2.92
CA ARG A 41 0.67 -7.25 2.26
C ARG A 41 0.61 -8.41 3.25
N VAL A 42 1.43 -8.34 4.29
CA VAL A 42 1.48 -9.36 5.36
C VAL A 42 0.12 -9.49 6.06
N HIS A 43 -0.57 -8.37 6.25
CA HIS A 43 -1.91 -8.34 6.84
C HIS A 43 -2.93 -9.04 5.96
N VAL A 44 -3.01 -8.64 4.69
CA VAL A 44 -3.94 -9.20 3.71
C VAL A 44 -3.71 -10.69 3.53
N GLU A 45 -2.46 -11.14 3.38
CA GLU A 45 -2.13 -12.55 3.23
C GLU A 45 -2.58 -13.39 4.45
N LYS A 46 -2.33 -12.90 5.67
CA LYS A 46 -2.75 -13.58 6.91
C LYS A 46 -4.27 -13.67 7.05
N TRP A 47 -4.98 -12.57 6.85
CA TRP A 47 -6.43 -12.55 6.99
C TRP A 47 -7.15 -13.26 5.85
N ALA A 48 -6.61 -13.22 4.63
CA ALA A 48 -7.10 -14.02 3.51
C ALA A 48 -6.96 -15.52 3.77
N ALA A 49 -5.80 -15.98 4.27
CA ALA A 49 -5.62 -17.39 4.65
C ALA A 49 -6.62 -17.82 5.73
N LYS A 50 -6.89 -16.94 6.72
CA LYS A 50 -7.88 -17.21 7.77
C LYS A 50 -9.29 -17.28 7.21
N ALA A 51 -9.70 -16.33 6.37
CA ALA A 51 -11.01 -16.34 5.72
C ALA A 51 -11.19 -17.57 4.83
N HIS A 52 -10.14 -17.96 4.11
CA HIS A 52 -10.12 -19.15 3.28
C HIS A 52 -10.35 -20.43 4.10
N ALA A 53 -9.71 -20.55 5.28
CA ALA A 53 -9.96 -21.69 6.18
C ALA A 53 -11.43 -21.77 6.62
N VAL A 54 -12.05 -20.64 6.96
CA VAL A 54 -13.48 -20.57 7.31
C VAL A 54 -14.36 -20.97 6.12
N ALA A 55 -14.06 -20.47 4.92
CA ALA A 55 -14.81 -20.81 3.71
C ALA A 55 -14.71 -22.32 3.38
N TYR A 56 -13.54 -22.93 3.56
CA TYR A 56 -13.35 -24.36 3.38
C TYR A 56 -14.17 -25.18 4.36
N HIS A 57 -14.27 -24.73 5.61
CA HIS A 57 -15.11 -25.37 6.61
C HIS A 57 -16.59 -25.33 6.21
N LEU A 58 -17.09 -24.15 5.79
CA LEU A 58 -18.47 -24.02 5.28
C LEU A 58 -18.72 -24.91 4.05
N ARG A 59 -17.76 -25.00 3.12
CA ARG A 59 -17.84 -25.89 1.97
C ARG A 59 -17.95 -27.35 2.38
N GLY A 60 -17.20 -27.77 3.39
CA GLY A 60 -17.30 -29.12 3.96
C GLY A 60 -18.70 -29.44 4.47
N LEU A 61 -19.35 -28.49 5.14
CA LEU A 61 -20.73 -28.63 5.62
C LEU A 61 -21.76 -28.66 4.48
N ALA A 62 -21.53 -27.85 3.44
CA ALA A 62 -22.43 -27.73 2.30
C ALA A 62 -22.40 -28.95 1.35
N ASN A 63 -21.31 -29.70 1.32
CA ASN A 63 -21.09 -30.83 0.39
C ASN A 63 -21.75 -32.15 0.83
N THR A 64 -22.95 -32.09 1.44
CA THR A 64 -23.68 -33.28 1.92
C THR A 64 -24.92 -33.56 1.06
N ILE A 65 -25.37 -34.82 1.00
CA ILE A 65 -26.49 -35.27 0.14
C ILE A 65 -27.79 -34.50 0.44
N GLN A 66 -28.00 -34.09 1.69
CA GLN A 66 -29.10 -33.21 2.12
C GLN A 66 -28.52 -31.94 2.78
N GLY A 67 -27.67 -31.24 2.02
CA GLY A 67 -27.00 -30.05 2.49
C GLY A 67 -27.92 -28.86 2.76
N PRO A 68 -27.40 -27.84 3.46
CA PRO A 68 -28.12 -26.60 3.70
C PRO A 68 -28.54 -25.91 2.39
N LEU A 69 -29.66 -25.17 2.45
CA LEU A 69 -30.14 -24.38 1.32
C LEU A 69 -29.05 -23.39 0.84
N PRO A 70 -28.87 -23.15 -0.47
CA PRO A 70 -27.84 -22.24 -0.97
C PRO A 70 -27.88 -20.83 -0.37
N SER A 71 -29.08 -20.33 -0.04
CA SER A 71 -29.25 -19.04 0.64
C SER A 71 -28.67 -19.04 2.06
N ALA A 72 -28.80 -20.14 2.80
CA ALA A 72 -28.20 -20.29 4.14
C ALA A 72 -26.67 -20.32 4.06
N VAL A 73 -26.11 -21.02 3.07
CA VAL A 73 -24.65 -21.02 2.81
C VAL A 73 -24.16 -19.61 2.48
N ARG A 74 -24.88 -18.88 1.61
CA ARG A 74 -24.55 -17.48 1.30
C ARG A 74 -24.58 -16.61 2.55
N SER A 75 -25.62 -16.71 3.37
CA SER A 75 -25.72 -15.97 4.63
C SER A 75 -24.57 -16.31 5.58
N ALA A 76 -24.16 -17.58 5.68
CA ALA A 76 -23.02 -17.98 6.48
C ALA A 76 -21.70 -17.39 5.95
N VAL A 77 -21.50 -17.34 4.63
CA VAL A 77 -20.32 -16.72 4.02
C VAL A 77 -20.25 -15.23 4.37
N LEU A 78 -21.36 -14.49 4.22
CA LEU A 78 -21.42 -13.07 4.58
C LEU A 78 -21.22 -12.85 6.09
N ALA A 79 -21.77 -13.71 6.94
CA ALA A 79 -21.65 -13.58 8.39
C ALA A 79 -20.27 -13.93 8.94
N PHE A 80 -19.54 -14.87 8.31
CA PHE A 80 -18.30 -15.41 8.87
C PHE A 80 -17.05 -15.14 8.03
N VAL A 81 -17.14 -15.24 6.71
CA VAL A 81 -15.97 -15.11 5.82
C VAL A 81 -15.68 -13.65 5.54
N GLU A 82 -16.70 -12.87 5.19
CA GLU A 82 -16.59 -11.45 4.85
C GLU A 82 -15.95 -10.60 5.96
N PRO A 83 -16.40 -10.63 7.24
CA PRO A 83 -15.77 -9.83 8.29
C PRO A 83 -14.34 -10.27 8.61
N VAL A 84 -14.01 -11.55 8.41
CA VAL A 84 -12.64 -12.05 8.58
C VAL A 84 -11.75 -11.55 7.44
N LEU A 85 -12.21 -11.66 6.20
CA LEU A 85 -11.46 -11.22 5.03
C LEU A 85 -11.21 -9.71 5.04
N LEU A 86 -12.21 -8.92 5.43
CA LEU A 86 -12.19 -7.46 5.42
C LEU A 86 -11.65 -6.84 6.71
N HIS A 87 -11.16 -7.65 7.66
CA HIS A 87 -10.65 -7.14 8.92
C HIS A 87 -9.52 -6.13 8.67
N GLY A 88 -9.64 -4.93 9.25
CA GLY A 88 -8.64 -3.87 9.11
C GLY A 88 -8.56 -3.22 7.73
N SER A 89 -9.53 -3.47 6.84
CA SER A 89 -9.60 -2.84 5.51
C SER A 89 -9.62 -1.32 5.58
N GLU A 90 -10.25 -0.73 6.59
CA GLU A 90 -10.30 0.71 6.85
C GLU A 90 -8.91 1.36 6.99
N ALA A 91 -7.88 0.60 7.40
CA ALA A 91 -6.53 1.12 7.60
C ALA A 91 -5.75 1.33 6.28
N TRP A 92 -6.17 0.69 5.18
CA TRP A 92 -5.39 0.63 3.94
C TRP A 92 -6.20 0.78 2.67
N TYR A 93 -7.52 0.57 2.71
CA TYR A 93 -8.40 0.77 1.59
C TYR A 93 -8.68 2.28 1.41
N PRO A 94 -8.29 2.89 0.28
CA PRO A 94 -8.43 4.33 0.08
C PRO A 94 -9.87 4.80 -0.18
N GLY A 95 -10.86 3.91 -0.04
CA GLY A 95 -12.25 4.17 -0.43
C GLY A 95 -12.48 4.05 -1.94
N THR A 96 -13.74 4.19 -2.34
CA THR A 96 -14.16 4.24 -3.75
C THR A 96 -13.77 5.56 -4.41
N THR A 97 -13.73 6.65 -3.63
CA THR A 97 -13.32 7.98 -4.06
C THR A 97 -11.89 8.25 -3.59
N ARG A 98 -10.92 8.13 -4.50
CA ARG A 98 -9.53 8.51 -4.18
C ARG A 98 -9.47 10.01 -3.86
N PRO A 99 -9.00 10.41 -2.67
CA PRO A 99 -8.82 11.82 -2.39
C PRO A 99 -7.67 12.37 -3.25
N ARG A 100 -7.86 13.59 -3.78
CA ARG A 100 -7.01 14.24 -4.80
C ARG A 100 -5.50 14.25 -4.48
N TRP A 101 -5.11 14.22 -3.21
CA TRP A 101 -3.70 14.18 -2.78
C TRP A 101 -2.99 12.85 -3.05
N SER A 102 -3.71 11.79 -3.38
CA SER A 102 -3.16 10.48 -3.77
C SER A 102 -2.88 10.35 -5.28
N LEU A 103 -3.24 11.36 -6.07
CA LEU A 103 -2.85 11.48 -7.47
C LEU A 103 -1.48 12.18 -7.49
N THR A 104 -0.41 11.44 -7.75
CA THR A 104 0.82 12.08 -8.24
C THR A 104 0.51 12.70 -9.60
N PRO A 105 0.59 14.03 -9.78
CA PRO A 105 0.47 14.63 -11.09
C PRO A 105 1.57 14.03 -11.97
N VAL A 106 1.19 13.41 -13.09
CA VAL A 106 2.13 12.84 -14.07
C VAL A 106 2.82 13.95 -14.89
N HIS A 107 2.70 15.23 -14.51
CA HIS A 107 3.00 16.35 -15.40
C HIS A 107 4.00 17.37 -14.83
N GLU A 108 5.11 16.92 -14.24
CA GLU A 108 6.17 17.85 -13.84
C GLU A 108 7.57 17.23 -13.91
N SER A 109 7.87 16.59 -15.05
CA SER A 109 9.24 16.15 -15.37
C SER A 109 9.68 16.44 -16.80
N TYR A 110 8.85 17.13 -17.61
CA TYR A 110 9.20 17.46 -19.00
C TYR A 110 9.34 18.96 -19.28
N THR A 111 8.66 19.82 -18.51
CA THR A 111 8.62 21.28 -18.79
C THR A 111 9.86 22.03 -18.28
N ALA A 112 10.62 21.50 -17.32
CA ALA A 112 11.82 22.16 -16.81
C ALA A 112 12.99 22.19 -17.82
N HIS A 113 12.95 21.37 -18.88
CA HIS A 113 14.01 21.32 -19.88
C HIS A 113 13.83 22.31 -21.04
N LEU A 114 12.61 22.78 -21.32
CA LEU A 114 12.36 23.68 -22.46
C LEU A 114 12.48 25.17 -22.09
N GLU A 115 12.39 25.52 -20.82
CA GLU A 115 12.45 26.93 -20.39
C GLU A 115 13.89 27.45 -20.18
N ASN A 116 14.88 26.54 -20.10
CA ASN A 116 16.28 26.90 -19.90
C ASN A 116 17.04 27.21 -21.21
N ASP A 117 16.48 26.84 -22.36
CA ASP A 117 17.10 27.09 -23.68
C ASP A 117 16.71 28.45 -24.30
N ALA A 118 15.68 29.12 -23.76
CA ALA A 118 15.18 30.39 -24.32
C ALA A 118 15.98 31.64 -23.87
N HIS A 119 16.92 31.51 -22.94
CA HIS A 119 17.66 32.64 -22.37
C HIS A 119 19.11 32.80 -22.87
N HIS A 120 19.60 31.94 -23.77
CA HIS A 120 20.92 32.11 -24.37
C HIS A 120 20.85 32.90 -25.69
N HIS A 121 20.70 34.22 -25.58
CA HIS A 121 20.93 35.13 -26.70
C HIS A 121 22.45 35.31 -26.86
N PRO A 122 23.07 34.97 -28.02
CA PRO A 122 24.47 35.27 -28.23
C PRO A 122 24.67 36.79 -28.35
N PRO A 123 25.81 37.34 -27.88
CA PRO A 123 26.10 38.76 -28.01
C PRO A 123 26.35 39.14 -29.49
N PRO A 124 26.06 40.38 -29.90
CA PRO A 124 26.24 40.84 -31.27
C PRO A 124 27.74 40.96 -31.59
N ARG A 125 28.13 40.50 -32.80
CA ARG A 125 29.50 40.62 -33.32
C ARG A 125 29.85 42.09 -33.56
N GLU A 126 30.92 42.57 -32.93
CA GLU A 126 31.55 43.87 -33.24
C GLU A 126 32.01 43.90 -34.71
N ARG A 127 31.65 44.98 -35.40
CA ARG A 127 32.16 45.28 -36.74
C ARG A 127 33.48 46.00 -36.57
N ASP A 128 34.58 45.29 -36.78
CA ASP A 128 35.88 45.92 -36.93
C ASP A 128 35.93 46.72 -38.24
N THR A 129 35.94 48.03 -38.08
CA THR A 129 36.41 48.97 -39.09
C THR A 129 37.93 48.90 -39.15
N ALA A 130 38.49 48.57 -40.32
CA ALA A 130 39.89 48.87 -40.62
C ALA A 130 40.02 49.26 -42.10
N SER A 131 40.76 50.36 -42.28
CA SER A 131 41.05 51.19 -43.46
C SER A 131 41.17 50.54 -44.83
#